data_AF-A0A1I2HSY2-F1
#
_entry.id   AF-A0A1I2HSY2-F1
#
_cell.length_a   1.000
_cell.length_b   1.000
_cell.length_c   1.000
_cell.angle_alpha   90.00
_cell.angle_beta   90.00
_cell.angle_gamma   90.00
#
_symmetry.space_group_name_H-M   'P 1'
#
loop_
_entity.id
_entity.type
_entity.pdbx_description
1 polymer ?
#
loop_
_entity_poly.entity_id
_entity_poly.type
_entity_poly.pdbx_seq_one_letter_code
_entity_poly.pdbx_strand_id
1 'polypeptide(L)'
;MRKLIFLLTLFIAISFYSCKKEKLQADLYLYEDSSYSGTFKTINSENISGTVILNISNGYYECLTNLPFGHGAGKLEIKETKINFIDTLFLPIPATYGPSYVISGEHFYTFDGENLKMWREKNVGSVQYDLQIERKD
;
A
#
# COMPACT_ATOMS: atom_id res chain seq x y z
N MET A 1 -43.60 -37.32 9.78
CA MET A 1 -42.65 -37.07 8.67
C MET A 1 -42.67 -35.61 8.16
N ARG A 2 -43.82 -34.94 8.05
CA ARG A 2 -43.93 -33.52 7.59
C ARG A 2 -43.16 -32.49 8.43
N LYS A 3 -43.03 -32.71 9.75
CA LYS A 3 -42.29 -31.81 10.67
C LYS A 3 -40.76 -31.93 10.59
N LEU A 4 -40.23 -33.07 10.11
CA LEU A 4 -38.79 -33.28 9.96
C LEU A 4 -38.24 -32.53 8.73
N ILE A 5 -39.06 -32.45 7.67
CA ILE A 5 -38.71 -31.76 6.42
C ILE A 5 -38.55 -30.25 6.65
N PHE A 6 -39.38 -29.66 7.52
CA PHE A 6 -39.31 -28.24 7.86
C PHE A 6 -38.05 -27.85 8.68
N LEU A 7 -37.53 -28.77 9.49
CA LEU A 7 -36.28 -28.54 10.24
C LEU A 7 -35.05 -28.64 9.33
N LEU A 8 -35.10 -29.49 8.31
CA LEU A 8 -33.99 -29.66 7.36
C LEU A 8 -33.84 -28.43 6.43
N THR A 9 -34.96 -27.83 6.00
CA THR A 9 -34.93 -26.62 5.16
C THR A 9 -34.45 -25.39 5.92
N LEU A 10 -34.73 -25.30 7.23
CA LEU A 10 -34.24 -24.21 8.08
C LEU A 10 -32.72 -24.28 8.28
N PHE A 11 -32.14 -25.48 8.37
CA PHE A 11 -30.69 -25.65 8.56
C PHE A 11 -29.88 -25.30 7.29
N ILE A 12 -30.42 -25.54 6.10
CA ILE A 12 -29.76 -25.23 4.83
C ILE A 12 -29.72 -23.72 4.55
N ALA A 13 -30.73 -22.96 5.00
CA ALA A 13 -30.79 -21.52 4.79
C ALA A 13 -29.72 -20.73 5.58
N ILE A 14 -29.22 -21.29 6.69
CA ILE A 14 -28.24 -20.61 7.56
C ILE A 14 -26.80 -20.86 7.08
N SER A 15 -26.57 -21.95 6.33
CA SER A 15 -25.25 -22.37 5.84
C SER A 15 -24.68 -21.50 4.70
N PHE A 16 -25.48 -20.61 4.11
CA PHE A 16 -25.04 -19.71 3.04
C PHE A 16 -24.67 -18.30 3.50
N TYR A 17 -24.72 -18.02 4.81
CA TYR A 17 -23.99 -16.88 5.38
C TYR A 17 -22.49 -17.21 5.44
N SER A 18 -21.90 -17.42 4.26
CA SER A 18 -20.47 -17.24 4.09
C SER A 18 -20.22 -15.75 4.29
N CYS A 19 -19.93 -15.38 5.53
CA CYS A 19 -19.44 -14.07 5.91
C CYS A 19 -18.17 -13.85 5.08
N LYS A 20 -18.31 -13.17 3.93
CA LYS A 20 -17.16 -12.63 3.22
C LYS A 20 -16.53 -11.68 4.22
N LYS A 21 -15.38 -12.08 4.74
CA LYS A 21 -14.58 -11.29 5.66
C LYS A 21 -14.14 -10.06 4.87
N GLU A 22 -14.96 -9.02 4.90
CA GLU A 22 -14.64 -7.72 4.36
C GLU A 22 -13.35 -7.31 5.08
N LYS A 23 -12.23 -7.31 4.34
CA LYS A 23 -10.97 -6.82 4.88
C LYS A 23 -11.23 -5.35 5.15
N LEU A 24 -11.41 -5.02 6.44
CA LEU A 24 -11.44 -3.66 6.94
C LEU A 24 -10.13 -2.99 6.49
N GLN A 25 -10.20 -2.27 5.38
CA GLN A 25 -9.16 -1.37 4.89
C GLN A 25 -9.63 0.01 5.32
N ALA A 26 -8.87 0.65 6.20
CA ALA A 26 -9.13 2.03 6.55
C ALA A 26 -8.83 2.92 5.34
N ASP A 27 -9.61 4.00 5.19
CA ASP A 27 -9.33 5.00 4.18
C ASP A 27 -8.00 5.68 4.50
N LEU A 28 -7.12 5.80 3.51
CA LEU A 28 -5.87 6.55 3.66
C LEU A 28 -6.17 8.05 3.75
N TYR A 29 -5.52 8.75 4.68
CA TYR A 29 -5.67 10.19 4.89
C TYR A 29 -5.04 11.01 3.76
N LEU A 30 -5.73 11.11 2.61
CA LEU A 30 -5.21 11.79 1.42
C LEU A 30 -5.22 13.31 1.48
N TYR A 31 -6.22 13.88 2.15
CA TYR A 31 -6.46 15.32 2.18
C TYR A 31 -6.08 15.95 3.51
N GLU A 32 -5.54 15.15 4.42
CA GLU A 32 -5.01 15.59 5.71
C GLU A 32 -3.49 15.45 5.67
N ASP A 33 -2.81 16.37 6.34
CA ASP A 33 -1.36 16.34 6.47
C ASP A 33 -0.96 15.11 7.29
N SER A 34 -0.30 14.15 6.64
CA SER A 34 0.19 12.93 7.28
C SER A 34 1.63 12.66 6.89
N SER A 35 2.41 12.21 7.87
CA SER A 35 3.79 11.74 7.67
C SER A 35 3.85 10.27 8.04
N TYR A 36 4.57 9.48 7.27
CA TYR A 36 4.83 8.08 7.52
C TYR A 36 6.32 7.82 7.43
N SER A 37 6.85 6.96 8.29
CA SER A 37 8.24 6.50 8.18
C SER A 37 8.35 4.99 8.36
N GLY A 38 9.39 4.42 7.76
CA GLY A 38 9.62 3.00 7.82
C GLY A 38 10.66 2.52 6.84
N THR A 39 10.41 1.34 6.26
CA THR A 39 11.41 0.63 5.46
C THR A 39 10.94 0.31 4.07
N PHE A 40 11.88 0.37 3.14
CA PHE A 40 11.81 -0.23 1.82
C PHE A 40 12.64 -1.52 1.80
N LYS A 41 12.17 -2.53 1.08
CA LYS A 41 12.97 -3.72 0.74
C LYS A 41 12.57 -4.35 -0.58
N THR A 42 13.54 -4.98 -1.23
CA THR A 42 13.31 -5.87 -2.37
C THR A 42 13.16 -7.31 -1.87
N ILE A 43 12.14 -8.02 -2.33
CA ILE A 43 11.86 -9.42 -1.97
C ILE A 43 12.18 -10.31 -3.17
N ASN A 44 12.84 -11.45 -2.94
CA ASN A 44 13.22 -12.43 -3.97
C ASN A 44 13.98 -11.80 -5.16
N SER A 45 14.82 -10.80 -4.87
CA SER A 45 15.54 -10.00 -5.87
C SER A 45 16.82 -9.41 -5.26
N GLU A 46 17.12 -8.12 -5.45
CA GLU A 46 18.46 -7.54 -5.21
C GLU A 46 18.91 -7.49 -3.74
N ASN A 47 18.06 -7.93 -2.79
CA ASN A 47 18.26 -7.87 -1.34
C ASN A 47 18.66 -6.47 -0.84
N ILE A 48 18.12 -5.43 -1.49
CA ILE A 48 18.30 -4.02 -1.11
C ILE A 48 17.26 -3.66 -0.05
N SER A 49 17.69 -2.87 0.93
CA SER A 49 16.80 -2.26 1.92
C SER A 49 17.22 -0.83 2.24
N GLY A 50 16.26 -0.01 2.66
CA GLY A 50 16.48 1.39 3.00
C GLY A 50 15.39 1.95 3.91
N THR A 51 15.62 3.15 4.41
CA THR A 51 14.62 3.91 5.17
C THR A 51 13.81 4.79 4.23
N VAL A 52 12.55 4.99 4.55
CA VAL A 52 11.61 5.82 3.78
C VAL A 52 10.88 6.76 4.74
N ILE A 53 10.74 8.01 4.32
CA ILE A 53 9.83 9.00 4.89
C ILE A 53 8.89 9.41 3.77
N LEU A 54 7.59 9.33 4.01
CA LEU A 54 6.53 9.66 3.07
C LEU A 54 5.62 10.71 3.71
N ASN A 55 5.62 11.91 3.16
CA ASN A 55 4.69 12.97 3.52
C ASN A 55 3.56 13.01 2.50
N ILE A 56 2.31 13.08 2.97
CA ILE A 56 1.11 13.26 2.14
C ILE A 56 0.40 14.52 2.64
N SER A 57 0.04 15.40 1.70
CA SER A 57 -0.73 16.60 1.99
C SER A 57 -1.55 16.98 0.76
N ASN A 58 -2.87 17.12 0.93
CA ASN A 58 -3.78 17.62 -0.09
C ASN A 58 -3.67 16.89 -1.45
N GLY A 59 -3.55 15.56 -1.43
CA GLY A 59 -3.42 14.73 -2.64
C GLY A 59 -2.02 14.77 -3.31
N TYR A 60 -1.05 15.41 -2.68
CA TYR A 60 0.35 15.40 -3.10
C TYR A 60 1.18 14.56 -2.14
N TYR A 61 2.30 14.05 -2.65
CA TYR A 61 3.27 13.34 -1.84
C TYR A 61 4.67 13.91 -2.02
N GLU A 62 5.48 13.74 -0.97
CA GLU A 62 6.93 13.87 -0.99
C GLU A 62 7.50 12.62 -0.33
N CYS A 63 8.49 12.00 -0.96
CA CYS A 63 9.12 10.78 -0.49
C CYS A 63 10.64 10.96 -0.43
N LEU A 64 11.21 10.68 0.73
CA LEU A 64 12.64 10.70 0.99
C LEU A 64 13.12 9.31 1.39
N THR A 65 14.23 8.86 0.80
CA THR A 65 14.86 7.58 1.13
C THR A 65 16.36 7.74 1.25
N ASN A 66 17.00 6.84 2.00
CA ASN A 66 18.46 6.80 2.11
C ASN A 66 19.14 6.05 0.95
N LEU A 67 18.38 5.68 -0.09
CA LEU A 67 18.87 4.99 -1.27
C LEU A 67 19.26 5.99 -2.37
N PRO A 68 20.06 5.58 -3.37
CA PRO A 68 20.38 6.44 -4.50
C PRO A 68 19.14 7.00 -5.18
N PHE A 69 19.18 8.29 -5.54
CA PHE A 69 18.03 9.00 -6.12
C PHE A 69 16.79 8.98 -5.21
N GLY A 70 16.99 8.91 -3.89
CA GLY A 70 15.95 8.75 -2.88
C GLY A 70 15.09 9.99 -2.62
N HIS A 71 14.73 10.74 -3.66
CA HIS A 71 13.77 11.83 -3.55
C HIS A 71 12.78 11.78 -4.71
N GLY A 72 11.50 11.74 -4.39
CA GLY A 72 10.39 11.85 -5.34
C GLY A 72 9.27 12.72 -4.80
N ALA A 73 8.60 13.45 -5.67
CA ALA A 73 7.48 14.28 -5.28
C ALA A 73 6.49 14.46 -6.42
N GLY A 74 5.22 14.48 -6.10
CA GLY A 74 4.19 14.67 -7.11
C GLY A 74 2.79 14.39 -6.62
N LYS A 75 1.95 13.86 -7.50
CA LYS A 75 0.53 13.61 -7.22
C LYS A 75 0.29 12.19 -6.79
N LEU A 76 -0.72 12.01 -5.96
CA LEU A 76 -1.15 10.70 -5.49
C LEU A 76 -2.61 10.45 -5.92
N GLU A 77 -2.85 9.29 -6.52
CA GLU A 77 -4.19 8.84 -6.90
C GLU A 77 -4.49 7.50 -6.22
N ILE A 78 -5.64 7.38 -5.56
CA ILE A 78 -6.10 6.11 -5.01
C ILE A 78 -7.23 5.56 -5.85
N LYS A 79 -7.10 4.27 -6.20
CA LYS A 79 -8.16 3.51 -6.84
C LYS A 79 -8.26 2.15 -6.16
N GLU A 80 -9.35 1.95 -5.42
CA GLU A 80 -9.63 0.71 -4.70
C GLU A 80 -8.45 0.29 -3.81
N THR A 81 -7.76 -0.79 -4.19
CA THR A 81 -6.66 -1.42 -3.45
C THR A 81 -5.28 -0.93 -3.89
N LYS A 82 -5.22 0.12 -4.71
CA LYS A 82 -3.98 0.64 -5.28
C LYS A 82 -3.79 2.13 -5.05
N ILE A 83 -2.53 2.51 -4.82
CA ILE A 83 -2.04 3.88 -4.78
C ILE A 83 -1.12 4.08 -5.98
N ASN A 84 -1.37 5.12 -6.77
CA ASN A 84 -0.51 5.53 -7.87
C ASN A 84 0.21 6.83 -7.50
N PHE A 85 1.53 6.76 -7.45
CA PHE A 85 2.40 7.91 -7.17
C PHE A 85 2.95 8.45 -8.49
N ILE A 86 2.40 9.57 -8.94
CA ILE A 86 2.77 10.22 -10.19
C ILE A 86 3.88 11.21 -9.87
N ASP A 87 5.13 10.76 -10.02
CA ASP A 87 6.30 11.61 -9.83
C ASP A 87 6.33 12.74 -10.87
N THR A 88 6.55 13.96 -10.40
CA THR A 88 6.67 15.16 -11.23
C THR A 88 8.09 15.70 -11.26
N LEU A 89 8.99 15.14 -10.45
CA LEU A 89 10.40 15.47 -10.47
C LEU A 89 11.07 14.78 -11.66
N PHE A 90 11.62 15.56 -12.58
CA PHE A 90 12.37 15.02 -13.70
C PHE A 90 13.86 14.92 -13.34
N LEU A 91 14.27 13.78 -12.79
CA LEU A 91 15.67 13.49 -12.48
C LEU A 91 16.22 12.47 -13.47
N PRO A 92 17.38 12.73 -14.13
CA PRO A 92 18.03 11.73 -14.96
C PRO A 92 18.62 10.62 -14.07
N ILE A 93 17.94 9.48 -14.00
CA ILE A 93 18.37 8.31 -13.21
C ILE A 93 19.10 7.33 -14.14
N PRO A 94 20.34 6.90 -13.84
CA PRO A 94 21.02 5.88 -14.63
C PRO A 94 20.26 4.55 -14.59
N ALA A 95 20.20 3.87 -15.75
CA ALA A 95 19.44 2.62 -15.92
C ALA A 95 19.83 1.52 -14.92
N THR A 96 21.06 1.55 -14.39
CA THR A 96 21.57 0.60 -13.38
C THR A 96 20.86 0.68 -12.04
N TYR A 97 20.28 1.83 -11.70
CA TYR A 97 19.55 2.04 -10.44
C TYR A 97 18.04 1.80 -10.63
N GLY A 98 17.57 1.81 -11.88
CA GLY A 98 16.16 1.73 -12.23
C GLY A 98 15.33 2.87 -11.62
N PRO A 99 14.03 2.95 -11.93
CA PRO A 99 13.12 3.91 -11.29
C PRO A 99 12.72 3.49 -9.86
N SER A 100 13.36 2.47 -9.27
CA SER A 100 12.73 1.59 -8.28
C SER A 100 12.91 1.97 -6.81
N TYR A 101 13.76 2.95 -6.47
CA TYR A 101 14.01 3.35 -5.08
C TYR A 101 13.12 4.50 -4.60
N VAL A 102 12.55 5.24 -5.54
CA VAL A 102 11.53 6.25 -5.28
C VAL A 102 10.18 5.53 -5.34
N ILE A 103 9.26 5.92 -4.47
CA ILE A 103 7.90 5.37 -4.41
C ILE A 103 7.06 5.83 -5.62
N SER A 104 7.49 5.53 -6.84
CA SER A 104 6.86 5.99 -8.08
C SER A 104 6.05 4.87 -8.74
N GLY A 105 4.91 5.25 -9.32
CA GLY A 105 3.98 4.38 -10.02
C GLY A 105 2.99 3.67 -9.10
N GLU A 106 2.35 2.65 -9.65
CA GLU A 106 1.24 1.95 -9.02
C GLU A 106 1.71 0.89 -8.02
N HIS A 107 1.15 0.91 -6.82
CA HIS A 107 1.40 -0.03 -5.74
C HIS A 107 0.08 -0.55 -5.19
N PHE A 108 0.02 -1.84 -4.87
CA PHE A 108 -1.01 -2.34 -3.98
C PHE A 108 -0.75 -1.81 -2.58
N TYR A 109 -1.81 -1.60 -1.80
CA TYR A 109 -1.66 -1.17 -0.41
C TYR A 109 -2.69 -1.79 0.53
N THR A 110 -2.32 -1.80 1.81
CA THR A 110 -3.24 -1.99 2.94
C THR A 110 -2.92 -0.95 4.00
N PHE A 111 -3.96 -0.37 4.58
CA PHE A 111 -3.86 0.59 5.68
C PHE A 111 -4.83 0.19 6.80
N ASP A 112 -4.33 0.15 8.03
CA ASP A 112 -5.10 -0.21 9.23
C ASP A 112 -5.38 1.00 10.16
N GLY A 113 -5.05 2.22 9.71
CA GLY A 113 -5.14 3.45 10.51
C GLY A 113 -3.79 3.90 11.08
N GLU A 114 -2.81 2.99 11.17
CA GLU A 114 -1.47 3.30 11.70
C GLU A 114 -0.35 2.84 10.77
N ASN A 115 -0.47 1.64 10.20
CA ASN A 115 0.52 0.99 9.38
C ASN A 115 0.08 1.00 7.92
N LEU A 116 0.87 1.67 7.08
CA LEU A 116 0.73 1.65 5.64
C LEU A 116 1.72 0.65 5.05
N LYS A 117 1.19 -0.46 4.55
CA LYS A 117 1.96 -1.43 3.78
C LYS A 117 1.67 -1.27 2.30
N MET A 118 2.72 -1.14 1.49
CA MET A 118 2.60 -1.03 0.04
C MET A 118 3.54 -2.00 -0.66
N TRP A 119 3.15 -2.52 -1.83
CA TRP A 119 4.02 -3.40 -2.62
C TRP A 119 3.70 -3.37 -4.11
N ARG A 120 4.69 -3.77 -4.92
CA ARG A 120 4.56 -3.93 -6.37
C ARG A 120 5.41 -5.10 -6.83
N GLU A 121 4.83 -5.94 -7.69
CA GLU A 121 5.56 -7.01 -8.38
C GLU A 121 6.48 -6.42 -9.47
N LYS A 122 7.67 -6.99 -9.60
CA LYS A 122 8.62 -6.70 -10.66
C LYS A 122 8.70 -7.89 -11.62
N ASN A 123 9.46 -7.75 -12.71
CA ASN A 123 9.80 -8.90 -13.57
C ASN A 123 10.52 -10.01 -12.78
N VAL A 124 11.32 -9.64 -11.78
CA VAL A 124 11.99 -10.57 -10.85
C VAL A 124 11.77 -10.07 -9.43
N GLY A 125 10.99 -10.82 -8.63
CA GLY A 125 10.68 -10.48 -7.25
C GLY A 125 9.69 -9.32 -7.11
N SER A 126 9.73 -8.65 -5.97
CA SER A 126 8.85 -7.52 -5.66
C SER A 126 9.55 -6.45 -4.83
N VAL A 127 8.93 -5.27 -4.74
CA VAL A 127 9.29 -4.24 -3.76
C VAL A 127 8.19 -4.13 -2.72
N GLN A 128 8.59 -3.89 -1.48
CA GLN A 128 7.69 -3.69 -0.36
C GLN A 128 8.12 -2.49 0.46
N TYR A 129 7.13 -1.73 0.90
CA TYR A 129 7.23 -0.63 1.85
C TYR A 129 6.40 -1.00 3.07
N ASP A 130 7.00 -0.96 4.24
CA ASP A 130 6.33 -1.11 5.53
C ASP A 130 6.53 0.20 6.29
N LEU A 131 5.49 1.04 6.34
CA LEU A 131 5.52 2.40 6.90
C LEU A 131 4.53 2.52 8.06
N GLN A 132 4.85 3.37 9.03
CA GLN A 132 4.00 3.70 10.17
C GLN A 132 3.76 5.20 10.21
N ILE A 133 2.53 5.63 10.55
CA ILE A 133 2.18 7.04 10.69
C ILE A 133 2.97 7.68 11.85
N GLU A 134 3.55 8.84 11.59
CA GLU A 134 4.22 9.66 12.61
C GLU A 134 3.17 10.54 13.29
N ARG A 135 2.91 10.28 14.58
CA ARG A 135 2.06 11.16 15.39
C ARG A 135 2.92 12.34 15.85
N LYS A 136 2.46 13.56 15.56
CA LYS A 136 2.99 14.76 16.21
C LYS A 136 2.41 14.79 17.63
N ASP A 137 3.29 14.68 18.61
CA ASP A 137 2.96 14.94 20.03
C ASP A 137 2.65 16.43 20.26
#